data_AF-A0A2P7B6Y6-F1
#
_entry.id   AF-A0A2P7B6Y6-F1
#
_cell.length_a   1.000
_cell.length_b   1.000
_cell.length_c   1.000
_cell.angle_alpha   90.00
_cell.angle_beta   90.00
_cell.angle_gamma   90.00
#
_symmetry.space_group_name_H-M   'P 1'
#
loop_
_entity.id
_entity.type
_entity.pdbx_description
1 polymer ?
#
loop_
_entity_poly.entity_id
_entity_poly.type
_entity_poly.pdbx_seq_one_letter_code
_entity_poly.pdbx_strand_id
1 'polypeptide(L)'
;MSGVFKQFDSYTLRARVFPALIAGLPTLAMLFFVIPWDRLGISHLIASTMAIVLLVAFADVARRAGRNVETILGTRATPELWYRTDNAIDSISKERYRAFMGTKLQVSPPTEQDEISNPAQADQFYLSAGFWLRDHTRDTKKFKLLYEELLTYGFRRNLLGLKPVALCLNAIVAILCLAAIVSPVELPIHQSIERLTVVIVAVVLHSAYMIFAVGKQAVREASRSYGVQLIASCETLLAPPRRSSPNKKST
;
A
#
# COMPACT_ATOMS: atom_id res chain seq x y z
N MET A 1 19.56 21.37 -0.76
CA MET A 1 19.25 19.99 -1.23
C MET A 1 18.20 19.27 -0.36
N SER A 2 17.24 19.96 0.29
CA SER A 2 16.30 19.34 1.26
C SER A 2 14.85 19.17 0.76
N GLY A 3 14.52 19.68 -0.44
CA GLY A 3 13.14 19.67 -0.97
C GLY A 3 12.72 18.39 -1.70
N VAL A 4 13.62 17.79 -2.49
CA VAL A 4 13.32 16.60 -3.31
C VAL A 4 13.13 15.35 -2.43
N PHE A 5 13.90 15.21 -1.35
CA PHE A 5 13.77 14.09 -0.42
C PHE A 5 12.50 14.16 0.45
N LYS A 6 11.84 15.32 0.54
CA LYS A 6 10.56 15.46 1.26
C LYS A 6 9.38 14.80 0.53
N GLN A 7 9.52 14.55 -0.79
CA GLN A 7 8.55 13.80 -1.59
C GLN A 7 8.72 12.27 -1.45
N PHE A 8 9.87 11.82 -0.94
CA PHE A 8 10.12 10.44 -0.51
C PHE A 8 9.85 10.27 0.99
N ASP A 9 8.70 10.79 1.48
CA ASP A 9 8.21 10.36 2.79
C ASP A 9 8.07 8.82 2.78
N SER A 10 8.31 8.20 3.94
CA SER A 10 8.26 6.75 4.16
C SER A 10 6.99 6.14 3.56
N TYR A 11 5.90 6.91 3.54
CA TYR A 11 4.66 6.56 2.84
C TYR A 11 4.82 6.34 1.34
N THR A 12 5.33 7.32 0.60
CA THR A 12 5.49 7.20 -0.85
C THR A 12 6.38 6.01 -1.18
N LEU A 13 7.45 5.82 -0.42
CA LEU A 13 8.38 4.71 -0.64
C LEU A 13 7.71 3.35 -0.41
N ARG A 14 7.23 3.11 0.82
CA ARG A 14 6.71 1.79 1.21
C ARG A 14 5.38 1.46 0.56
N ALA A 15 4.47 2.42 0.46
CA ALA A 15 3.13 2.16 -0.06
C ALA A 15 3.03 2.26 -1.58
N ARG A 16 3.97 2.91 -2.30
CA ARG A 16 3.84 3.14 -3.75
C ARG A 16 5.05 2.65 -4.55
N VAL A 17 6.26 3.09 -4.18
CA VAL A 17 7.48 2.74 -4.91
C VAL A 17 7.80 1.25 -4.77
N PHE A 18 7.72 0.66 -3.57
CA PHE A 18 7.97 -0.78 -3.41
C PHE A 18 6.99 -1.67 -4.17
N PRO A 19 5.66 -1.44 -4.16
CA PRO A 19 4.75 -2.18 -5.02
C PRO A 19 5.10 -2.08 -6.52
N ALA A 20 5.49 -0.89 -6.99
CA ALA A 20 5.93 -0.69 -8.37
C ALA A 20 7.23 -1.44 -8.67
N LEU A 21 8.20 -1.38 -7.76
CA LEU A 21 9.48 -2.09 -7.89
C LEU A 21 9.27 -3.61 -7.96
N ILE A 22 8.44 -4.15 -7.07
CA ILE A 22 8.10 -5.59 -7.07
C ILE A 22 7.42 -5.95 -8.40
N ALA A 23 6.37 -5.23 -8.78
CA ALA A 23 5.63 -5.53 -10.01
C ALA A 23 6.49 -5.44 -11.29
N GLY A 24 7.48 -4.54 -11.32
CA GLY A 24 8.39 -4.34 -12.46
C GLY A 24 9.68 -5.14 -12.40
N LEU A 25 9.90 -5.95 -11.35
CA LEU A 25 11.18 -6.60 -11.09
C LEU A 25 11.70 -7.43 -12.27
N PRO A 26 10.87 -8.24 -12.98
CA PRO A 26 11.39 -9.05 -14.09
C PRO A 26 11.72 -8.23 -15.33
N THR A 27 11.00 -7.13 -15.58
CA THR A 27 11.35 -6.18 -16.65
C THR A 27 12.69 -5.50 -16.34
N LEU A 28 12.92 -5.11 -15.09
CA LEU A 28 14.20 -4.55 -14.67
C LEU A 28 15.34 -5.57 -14.81
N ALA A 29 15.10 -6.84 -14.48
CA ALA A 29 16.08 -7.91 -14.68
C ALA A 29 16.43 -8.10 -16.16
N MET A 30 15.43 -8.06 -17.05
CA MET A 30 15.65 -8.14 -18.50
C MET A 30 16.41 -6.93 -19.03
N LEU A 31 16.09 -5.71 -18.60
CA LEU A 31 16.83 -4.50 -18.98
C LEU A 31 18.28 -4.54 -18.50
N PHE A 32 18.51 -4.99 -17.26
CA PHE A 32 19.85 -5.14 -16.71
C PHE A 32 20.68 -6.15 -17.51
N PHE A 33 20.04 -7.19 -18.04
CA PHE A 33 20.68 -8.18 -18.90
C PHE A 33 21.03 -7.65 -20.30
N VAL A 34 20.15 -6.86 -20.93
CA VAL A 34 20.36 -6.34 -22.29
C VAL A 34 21.42 -5.24 -22.33
N ILE A 35 21.56 -4.46 -21.25
CA ILE A 35 22.53 -3.36 -21.20
C ILE A 35 23.91 -3.91 -20.81
N PRO A 36 24.96 -3.73 -21.64
CA PRO A 36 26.32 -4.13 -21.28
C PRO A 36 26.88 -3.18 -20.21
N TRP A 37 27.32 -3.71 -19.07
CA TRP A 37 27.81 -2.94 -17.91
C TRP A 37 29.35 -2.90 -17.80
N ASP A 38 30.05 -3.31 -18.85
CA ASP A 38 31.51 -3.41 -18.91
C ASP A 38 32.21 -2.04 -18.97
N ARG A 39 31.50 -0.97 -19.37
CA ARG A 39 32.03 0.41 -19.39
C ARG A 39 31.02 1.40 -18.83
N LEU A 40 31.36 2.11 -17.76
CA LEU A 40 30.54 3.20 -17.26
C LEU A 40 30.81 4.48 -18.08
N GLY A 41 29.78 4.97 -18.76
CA GLY A 41 29.80 6.16 -19.59
C GLY A 41 28.56 7.03 -19.43
N ILE A 42 28.48 8.15 -20.15
CA ILE A 42 27.36 9.11 -20.09
C ILE A 42 26.02 8.43 -20.41
N SER A 43 26.01 7.44 -21.30
CA SER A 43 24.84 6.60 -21.61
C SER A 43 24.26 5.89 -20.39
N HIS A 44 25.11 5.39 -19.49
CA HIS A 44 24.67 4.72 -18.26
C HIS A 44 24.09 5.71 -17.26
N LEU A 45 24.67 6.90 -17.13
CA LEU A 45 24.13 7.96 -16.30
C LEU A 45 22.72 8.38 -16.77
N ILE A 46 22.54 8.53 -18.09
CA ILE A 46 21.24 8.83 -18.69
C ILE A 46 20.26 7.69 -18.43
N ALA A 47 20.65 6.43 -18.69
CA ALA A 47 19.80 5.27 -18.50
C ALA A 47 19.38 5.10 -17.02
N SER A 48 20.30 5.24 -16.07
CA SER A 48 19.99 5.16 -14.63
C SER A 48 19.06 6.29 -14.20
N THR A 49 19.27 7.51 -14.71
CA THR A 49 18.38 8.65 -14.42
C THR A 49 16.97 8.39 -14.97
N MET A 50 16.87 7.91 -16.22
CA MET A 50 15.60 7.53 -16.82
C MET A 50 14.90 6.41 -16.04
N ALA A 51 15.65 5.40 -15.59
CA ALA A 51 15.09 4.31 -14.78
C ALA A 51 14.47 4.82 -13.48
N ILE A 52 15.11 5.77 -12.78
CA ILE A 52 14.56 6.38 -11.57
C ILE A 52 13.28 7.17 -11.89
N VAL A 53 13.29 7.98 -12.95
CA VAL A 53 12.11 8.75 -13.38
C VAL A 53 10.94 7.83 -13.72
N LEU A 54 11.20 6.76 -14.49
CA LEU A 54 10.20 5.77 -14.84
C LEU A 54 9.67 5.00 -13.63
N LEU A 55 10.53 4.68 -12.65
CA LEU A 55 10.11 4.03 -11.41
C LEU A 55 9.16 4.93 -10.59
N VAL A 56 9.46 6.22 -10.49
CA VAL A 56 8.57 7.19 -9.83
C VAL A 56 7.24 7.30 -10.59
N ALA A 57 7.27 7.37 -11.92
CA ALA A 57 6.05 7.38 -12.73
C ALA A 57 5.23 6.08 -12.55
N PHE A 58 5.91 4.93 -12.42
CA PHE A 58 5.26 3.65 -12.19
C PHE A 58 4.66 3.54 -10.78
N ALA A 59 5.27 4.19 -9.77
CA ALA A 59 4.68 4.32 -8.44
C ALA A 59 3.33 5.07 -8.46
N ASP A 60 3.18 6.06 -9.34
CA ASP A 60 1.90 6.73 -9.55
C ASP A 60 0.87 5.86 -10.26
N VAL A 61 1.30 5.02 -11.22
CA VAL A 61 0.43 3.96 -11.79
C VAL A 61 -0.03 3.01 -10.69
N ALA A 62 0.88 2.58 -9.82
CA ALA A 62 0.58 1.70 -8.68
C ALA A 62 -0.51 2.29 -7.79
N ARG A 63 -0.40 3.59 -7.48
CA ARG A 63 -1.39 4.31 -6.69
C ARG A 63 -2.75 4.39 -7.39
N ARG A 64 -2.79 4.69 -8.68
CA ARG A 64 -4.05 4.77 -9.44
C ARG A 64 -4.73 3.41 -9.51
N ALA A 65 -3.99 2.36 -9.87
CA ALA A 65 -4.51 1.01 -9.91
C ALA A 65 -4.99 0.52 -8.53
N GLY A 66 -4.25 0.83 -7.48
CA GLY A 66 -4.66 0.50 -6.11
C GLY A 66 -5.89 1.27 -5.63
N ARG A 67 -6.15 2.48 -6.12
CA ARG A 67 -7.41 3.19 -5.85
C ARG A 67 -8.61 2.52 -6.52
N ASN A 68 -8.44 2.00 -7.74
CA ASN A 68 -9.49 1.21 -8.37
C ASN A 68 -9.79 -0.06 -7.57
N VAL A 69 -8.76 -0.72 -7.02
CA VAL A 69 -8.92 -1.86 -6.10
C VAL A 69 -9.69 -1.45 -4.83
N GLU A 70 -9.37 -0.28 -4.25
CA GLU A 70 -10.09 0.25 -3.08
C GLU A 70 -11.58 0.40 -3.36
N THR A 71 -11.94 1.01 -4.50
CA THR A 71 -13.34 1.21 -4.93
C THR A 71 -14.06 -0.11 -5.19
N ILE A 72 -13.43 -1.03 -5.96
CA ILE A 72 -14.04 -2.32 -6.32
C ILE A 72 -14.27 -3.20 -5.08
N LEU A 73 -13.36 -3.17 -4.11
CA LEU A 73 -13.44 -4.02 -2.92
C LEU A 73 -14.18 -3.37 -1.75
N GLY A 74 -14.55 -2.09 -1.83
CA GLY A 74 -15.19 -1.36 -0.72
C GLY A 74 -14.33 -1.29 0.55
N THR A 75 -13.01 -1.20 0.38
CA THR A 75 -12.06 -1.24 1.52
C THR A 75 -11.80 0.15 2.10
N ARG A 76 -10.99 0.24 3.16
CA ARG A 76 -10.59 1.43 3.94
C ARG A 76 -11.64 2.03 4.85
N ALA A 77 -12.90 2.07 4.44
CA ALA A 77 -13.97 2.73 5.20
C ALA A 77 -14.32 1.95 6.48
N THR A 78 -14.47 0.64 6.35
CA THR A 78 -14.72 -0.36 7.41
C THR A 78 -15.79 0.04 8.46
N PRO A 79 -16.99 0.52 8.06
CA PRO A 79 -18.06 0.84 9.02
C PRO A 79 -18.52 -0.39 9.82
N GLU A 80 -18.40 -1.60 9.26
CA GLU A 80 -18.77 -2.86 9.91
C GLU A 80 -18.07 -3.11 11.26
N LEU A 81 -16.85 -2.57 11.43
CA LEU A 81 -16.08 -2.70 12.67
C LEU A 81 -16.68 -1.92 13.85
N TRP A 82 -17.56 -0.97 13.58
CA TRP A 82 -18.25 -0.20 14.60
C TRP A 82 -19.49 -0.91 15.14
N TYR A 83 -20.00 -1.92 14.47
CA TYR A 83 -21.21 -2.63 14.92
C TYR A 83 -20.95 -3.39 16.20
N ARG A 84 -22.00 -3.55 17.03
CA ARG A 84 -21.91 -4.32 18.29
C ARG A 84 -21.60 -5.80 18.04
N THR A 85 -22.04 -6.33 16.91
CA THR A 85 -21.83 -7.72 16.48
C THR A 85 -20.38 -8.05 16.08
N ASP A 86 -19.56 -7.06 15.70
CA ASP A 86 -18.17 -7.31 15.28
C ASP A 86 -17.20 -7.34 16.46
N ASN A 87 -16.58 -8.47 16.76
CA ASN A 87 -15.75 -8.62 17.97
C ASN A 87 -14.27 -8.20 17.79
N ALA A 88 -13.91 -7.46 16.73
CA ALA A 88 -12.51 -7.05 16.53
C ALA A 88 -12.01 -6.04 17.59
N ILE A 89 -12.93 -5.33 18.24
CA ILE A 89 -12.68 -4.44 19.36
C ILE A 89 -13.68 -4.82 20.46
N ASP A 90 -13.28 -4.76 21.73
CA ASP A 90 -14.18 -5.11 22.82
C ASP A 90 -15.39 -4.14 22.89
N SER A 91 -16.51 -4.64 23.40
CA SER A 91 -17.78 -3.91 23.43
C SER A 91 -17.72 -2.66 24.31
N ILE A 92 -16.98 -2.70 25.42
CA ILE A 92 -16.88 -1.60 26.38
C ILE A 92 -16.14 -0.42 25.74
N SER A 93 -15.00 -0.68 25.09
CA SER A 93 -14.24 0.33 24.36
C SER A 93 -15.04 0.91 23.20
N LYS A 94 -15.71 0.06 22.40
CA LYS A 94 -16.56 0.54 21.30
C LYS A 94 -17.67 1.47 21.77
N GLU A 95 -18.32 1.18 22.90
CA GLU A 95 -19.37 2.05 23.43
C GLU A 95 -18.82 3.43 23.81
N ARG A 96 -17.67 3.46 24.50
CA ARG A 96 -16.95 4.71 24.80
C ARG A 96 -16.58 5.48 23.54
N TYR A 97 -16.13 4.79 22.49
CA TYR A 97 -15.77 5.43 21.23
C TYR A 97 -16.98 5.99 20.50
N ARG A 98 -18.11 5.26 20.45
CA ARG A 98 -19.36 5.77 19.88
C ARG A 98 -19.83 7.02 20.61
N ALA A 99 -19.82 7.03 21.95
CA ALA A 99 -20.16 8.20 22.75
C ALA A 99 -19.22 9.40 22.49
N PHE A 100 -17.91 9.14 22.42
CA PHE A 100 -16.92 10.14 22.04
C PHE A 100 -17.21 10.73 20.66
N MET A 101 -17.46 9.87 19.67
CA MET A 101 -17.77 10.30 18.30
C MET A 101 -19.09 11.07 18.23
N GLY A 102 -20.11 10.69 19.00
CA GLY A 102 -21.36 11.46 19.05
C GLY A 102 -21.14 12.88 19.56
N THR A 103 -20.26 13.05 20.56
CA THR A 103 -19.86 14.37 21.05
C THR A 103 -19.11 15.17 19.97
N LYS A 104 -18.21 14.53 19.21
CA LYS A 104 -17.42 15.21 18.17
C LYS A 104 -18.21 15.56 16.92
N LEU A 105 -19.15 14.70 16.54
CA LEU A 105 -20.02 14.89 15.37
C LEU A 105 -21.26 15.73 15.69
N GLN A 106 -21.54 15.99 16.97
CA GLN A 106 -22.76 16.65 17.44
C GLN A 106 -24.05 15.93 17.00
N VAL A 107 -23.99 14.60 16.96
CA VAL A 107 -25.10 13.71 16.57
C VAL A 107 -25.16 12.56 17.57
N SER A 108 -26.37 12.15 17.96
CA SER A 108 -26.55 10.99 18.85
C SER A 108 -25.97 9.72 18.20
N PRO A 109 -25.13 8.95 18.93
CA PRO A 109 -24.62 7.69 18.40
C PRO A 109 -25.76 6.67 18.16
N PRO A 110 -25.66 5.81 17.13
CA PRO A 110 -26.63 4.75 16.89
C PRO A 110 -26.76 3.80 18.08
N THR A 111 -28.01 3.52 18.48
CA THR A 111 -28.34 2.47 19.44
C THR A 111 -28.21 1.09 18.79
N GLU A 112 -28.25 0.03 19.60
CA GLU A 112 -28.29 -1.35 19.09
C GLU A 112 -29.52 -1.59 18.21
N GLN A 113 -30.67 -1.00 18.57
CA GLN A 113 -31.88 -1.11 17.77
C GLN A 113 -31.75 -0.35 16.44
N ASP A 114 -31.07 0.78 16.41
CA ASP A 114 -30.81 1.53 15.16
C ASP A 114 -29.93 0.73 14.19
N GLU A 115 -28.90 0.02 14.71
CA GLU A 115 -28.04 -0.85 13.90
C GLU A 115 -28.83 -1.96 13.19
N ILE A 116 -29.88 -2.49 13.85
CA ILE A 116 -30.73 -3.57 13.31
C ILE A 116 -31.82 -3.03 12.39
N SER A 117 -32.52 -1.99 12.83
CA SER A 117 -33.73 -1.48 12.16
C SER A 117 -33.42 -0.56 10.97
N ASN A 118 -32.31 0.18 11.03
CA ASN A 118 -31.87 1.08 9.96
C ASN A 118 -30.34 1.07 9.80
N PRO A 119 -29.76 -0.04 9.31
CA PRO A 119 -28.30 -0.18 9.18
C PRO A 119 -27.69 0.91 8.30
N ALA A 120 -28.40 1.38 7.26
CA ALA A 120 -27.89 2.44 6.38
C ALA A 120 -27.67 3.77 7.13
N GLN A 121 -28.54 4.11 8.09
CA GLN A 121 -28.37 5.31 8.92
C GLN A 121 -27.23 5.14 9.93
N ALA A 122 -27.09 3.96 10.52
CA ALA A 122 -25.95 3.65 11.39
C ALA A 122 -24.62 3.74 10.63
N ASP A 123 -24.55 3.20 9.42
CA ASP A 123 -23.40 3.29 8.52
C ASP A 123 -23.03 4.75 8.21
N GLN A 124 -24.01 5.65 8.01
CA GLN A 124 -23.70 7.07 7.79
C GLN A 124 -22.98 7.70 8.98
N PHE A 125 -23.38 7.38 10.22
CA PHE A 125 -22.68 7.82 11.42
C PHE A 125 -21.26 7.24 11.48
N TYR A 126 -21.09 5.94 11.21
CA TYR A 126 -19.79 5.26 11.27
C TYR A 126 -18.82 5.72 10.18
N LEU A 127 -19.32 5.97 8.97
CA LEU A 127 -18.54 6.58 7.89
C LEU A 127 -18.09 7.98 8.27
N SER A 128 -18.99 8.80 8.82
CA SER A 128 -18.69 10.16 9.30
C SER A 128 -17.65 10.14 10.42
N ALA A 129 -17.76 9.20 11.35
CA ALA A 129 -16.79 8.99 12.41
C ALA A 129 -15.41 8.63 11.84
N GLY A 130 -15.36 7.70 10.88
CA GLY A 130 -14.14 7.34 10.17
C GLY A 130 -13.50 8.53 9.43
N PHE A 131 -14.30 9.39 8.79
CA PHE A 131 -13.79 10.62 8.16
C PHE A 131 -13.17 11.57 9.18
N TRP A 132 -13.88 11.83 10.27
CA TRP A 132 -13.40 12.70 11.35
C TRP A 132 -12.10 12.18 11.96
N LEU A 133 -12.02 10.87 12.25
CA LEU A 133 -10.82 10.25 12.80
C LEU A 133 -9.62 10.37 11.87
N ARG A 134 -9.77 10.13 10.56
CA ARG A 134 -8.67 10.28 9.59
C ARG A 134 -8.15 11.72 9.53
N ASP A 135 -9.04 12.70 9.73
CA ASP A 135 -8.66 14.12 9.78
C ASP A 135 -7.88 14.48 11.05
N HIS A 136 -8.26 13.88 12.18
CA HIS A 136 -7.70 14.14 13.51
C HIS A 136 -6.55 13.21 13.92
N THR A 137 -6.13 12.31 13.03
CA THR A 137 -5.03 11.35 13.26
C THR A 137 -3.88 11.51 12.27
N ARG A 138 -3.75 12.70 11.66
CA ARG A 138 -2.71 13.00 10.66
C ARG A 138 -1.28 13.00 11.20
N ASP A 139 -1.09 13.19 12.50
CA ASP A 139 0.24 13.13 13.13
C ASP A 139 0.74 11.68 13.18
N THR A 140 1.58 11.31 12.20
CA THR A 140 2.12 9.96 12.04
C THR A 140 3.07 9.53 13.15
N LYS A 141 3.61 10.47 13.93
CA LYS A 141 4.43 10.14 15.11
C LYS A 141 3.56 9.81 16.30
N LYS A 142 2.50 10.60 16.53
CA LYS A 142 1.51 10.36 17.59
C LYS A 142 0.69 9.08 17.32
N PHE A 143 0.31 8.86 16.07
CA PHE A 143 -0.51 7.71 15.63
C PHE A 143 0.32 6.70 14.83
N LYS A 144 1.50 6.34 15.34
CA LYS A 144 2.47 5.48 14.63
C LYS A 144 1.87 4.13 14.21
N LEU A 145 1.12 3.47 15.09
CA LEU A 145 0.53 2.16 14.79
C LEU A 145 -0.51 2.24 13.67
N LEU A 146 -1.41 3.23 13.73
CA LEU A 146 -2.35 3.52 12.64
C LEU A 146 -1.64 3.79 11.31
N TYR A 147 -0.55 4.55 11.36
CA TYR A 147 0.24 4.87 10.18
C TYR A 147 0.88 3.63 9.54
N GLU A 148 1.45 2.72 10.33
CA GLU A 148 2.02 1.46 9.82
C GLU A 148 0.94 0.54 9.20
N GLU A 149 -0.26 0.48 9.76
CA GLU A 149 -1.37 -0.23 9.13
C GLU A 149 -1.81 0.43 7.81
N LEU A 150 -1.84 1.77 7.75
CA LEU A 150 -2.14 2.50 6.52
C LEU A 150 -1.09 2.25 5.43
N LEU A 151 0.18 2.12 5.80
CA LEU A 151 1.27 1.74 4.90
C LEU A 151 1.06 0.33 4.35
N THR A 152 0.77 -0.63 5.24
CA THR A 152 0.55 -2.03 4.89
C THR A 152 -0.64 -2.19 3.95
N TYR A 153 -1.78 -1.54 4.27
CA TYR A 153 -2.95 -1.51 3.41
C TYR A 153 -2.63 -0.87 2.04
N GLY A 154 -1.93 0.27 2.03
CA GLY A 154 -1.49 0.94 0.81
C GLY A 154 -0.59 0.07 -0.07
N PHE A 155 0.37 -0.64 0.54
CA PHE A 155 1.24 -1.59 -0.15
C PHE A 155 0.43 -2.71 -0.81
N ARG A 156 -0.43 -3.40 -0.04
CA ARG A 156 -1.20 -4.55 -0.52
C ARG A 156 -2.14 -4.18 -1.66
N ARG A 157 -2.90 -3.09 -1.52
CA ARG A 157 -3.85 -2.68 -2.57
C ARG A 157 -3.15 -2.22 -3.84
N ASN A 158 -2.03 -1.52 -3.73
CA ASN A 158 -1.29 -1.02 -4.90
C ASN A 158 -0.61 -2.17 -5.63
N LEU A 159 -0.05 -3.14 -4.89
CA LEU A 159 0.53 -4.35 -5.48
C LEU A 159 -0.55 -5.20 -6.18
N LEU A 160 -1.73 -5.35 -5.57
CA LEU A 160 -2.86 -6.04 -6.20
C LEU A 160 -3.33 -5.30 -7.46
N GLY A 161 -3.36 -3.96 -7.43
CA GLY A 161 -3.70 -3.14 -8.60
C GLY A 161 -2.71 -3.33 -9.75
N LEU A 162 -1.43 -3.54 -9.45
CA LEU A 162 -0.39 -3.81 -10.45
C LEU A 162 -0.31 -5.28 -10.89
N LYS A 163 -0.97 -6.22 -10.22
CA LYS A 163 -0.97 -7.64 -10.58
C LYS A 163 -1.20 -7.91 -12.08
N PRO A 164 -2.24 -7.37 -12.75
CA PRO A 164 -2.42 -7.61 -14.18
C PRO A 164 -1.29 -7.05 -15.04
N VAL A 165 -0.74 -5.88 -14.69
CA VAL A 165 0.39 -5.26 -15.40
C VAL A 165 1.64 -6.12 -15.24
N ALA A 166 1.95 -6.57 -14.03
CA ALA A 166 3.10 -7.42 -13.75
C ALA A 166 3.04 -8.74 -14.52
N LEU A 167 1.87 -9.40 -14.56
CA LEU A 167 1.70 -10.64 -15.31
C LEU A 167 1.80 -10.43 -16.83
N CYS A 168 1.29 -9.32 -17.35
CA CYS A 168 1.45 -8.97 -18.77
C CYS A 168 2.91 -8.70 -19.14
N LEU A 169 3.63 -7.92 -18.33
CA LEU A 169 5.06 -7.67 -18.51
C LEU A 169 5.87 -8.97 -18.44
N ASN A 170 5.54 -9.85 -17.50
CA ASN A 170 6.15 -11.17 -17.38
C ASN A 170 5.94 -12.02 -18.63
N ALA A 171 4.72 -12.04 -19.18
CA ALA A 171 4.44 -12.75 -20.43
C ALA A 171 5.27 -12.18 -21.59
N ILE A 172 5.36 -10.86 -21.72
CA ILE A 172 6.18 -10.20 -22.75
C ILE A 172 7.66 -10.58 -22.59
N VAL A 173 8.22 -10.48 -21.38
CA VAL A 173 9.62 -10.84 -21.12
C VAL A 173 9.88 -12.32 -21.46
N ALA A 174 8.99 -13.23 -21.07
CA ALA A 174 9.11 -14.64 -21.40
C ALA A 174 9.09 -14.89 -22.91
N ILE A 175 8.15 -14.27 -23.64
CA ILE A 175 8.06 -14.37 -25.10
C ILE A 175 9.33 -13.84 -25.77
N LEU A 176 9.84 -12.69 -25.34
CA LEU A 176 11.07 -12.11 -25.87
C LEU A 176 12.29 -13.00 -25.60
N CYS A 177 12.41 -13.57 -24.41
CA CYS A 177 13.51 -14.49 -24.09
C CYS A 177 13.42 -15.77 -24.93
N LEU A 178 12.23 -16.36 -25.06
CA LEU A 178 12.02 -17.55 -25.89
C LEU A 178 12.31 -17.26 -27.36
N ALA A 179 11.82 -16.14 -27.89
CA ALA A 179 12.09 -15.71 -29.26
C ALA A 179 13.59 -15.51 -29.51
N ALA A 180 14.32 -14.92 -28.55
CA ALA A 180 15.76 -14.78 -28.63
C ALA A 180 16.49 -16.14 -28.65
N ILE A 181 16.05 -17.12 -27.85
CA ILE A 181 16.65 -18.47 -27.82
C ILE A 181 16.45 -19.21 -29.15
N VAL A 182 15.25 -19.15 -29.73
CA VAL A 182 14.91 -19.92 -30.94
C VAL A 182 15.27 -19.21 -32.25
N SER A 183 15.62 -17.92 -32.19
CA SER A 183 15.94 -17.13 -33.39
C SER A 183 17.18 -17.69 -34.09
N PRO A 184 17.13 -17.91 -35.42
CA PRO A 184 18.31 -18.33 -36.19
C PRO A 184 19.29 -17.18 -36.44
N VAL A 185 18.90 -15.93 -36.11
CA VAL A 185 19.77 -14.76 -36.22
C VAL A 185 20.74 -14.75 -35.04
N GLU A 186 22.05 -14.73 -35.31
CA GLU A 186 23.08 -14.51 -34.29
C GLU A 186 22.92 -13.13 -33.67
N LEU A 187 22.13 -13.03 -32.60
CA LEU A 187 22.07 -11.84 -31.78
C LEU A 187 23.26 -11.88 -30.82
N PRO A 188 23.79 -10.72 -30.38
CA PRO A 188 24.77 -10.67 -29.30
C PRO A 188 24.29 -11.36 -28.01
N ILE A 189 22.97 -11.53 -27.87
CA ILE A 189 22.26 -12.23 -26.79
C ILE A 189 22.41 -13.77 -26.85
N HIS A 190 22.75 -14.36 -28.01
CA HIS A 190 22.89 -15.82 -28.17
C HIS A 190 24.07 -16.41 -27.39
N GLN A 191 25.08 -15.61 -27.06
CA GLN A 191 26.18 -16.02 -26.17
C GLN A 191 25.75 -16.13 -24.69
N SER A 192 24.45 -16.07 -24.40
CA SER A 192 23.90 -15.91 -23.05
C SER A 192 22.66 -16.78 -22.78
N ILE A 193 22.52 -17.95 -23.42
CA ILE A 193 21.39 -18.88 -23.21
C ILE A 193 21.16 -19.20 -21.73
N GLU A 194 22.23 -19.41 -20.96
CA GLU A 194 22.15 -19.63 -19.51
C GLU A 194 21.50 -18.43 -18.79
N ARG A 195 21.87 -17.20 -19.17
CA ARG A 195 21.33 -15.98 -18.59
C ARG A 195 19.85 -15.79 -18.97
N LEU A 196 19.47 -16.09 -20.22
CA LEU A 196 18.06 -16.07 -20.65
C LEU A 196 17.23 -17.10 -19.88
N THR A 197 17.78 -18.30 -19.65
CA THR A 197 17.15 -19.33 -18.82
C THR A 197 16.92 -18.82 -17.40
N VAL A 198 17.91 -18.15 -16.79
CA VAL A 198 17.76 -17.52 -15.47
C VAL A 198 16.65 -16.48 -15.46
N VAL A 199 16.56 -15.62 -16.48
CA VAL A 199 15.47 -14.63 -16.60
C VAL A 199 14.11 -15.31 -16.72
N ILE A 200 13.98 -16.38 -17.51
CA ILE A 200 12.74 -17.15 -17.65
C ILE A 200 12.33 -17.76 -16.30
N VAL A 201 13.27 -18.39 -15.59
CA VAL A 201 13.00 -18.96 -14.25
C VAL A 201 12.55 -17.85 -13.29
N ALA A 202 13.22 -16.70 -13.28
CA ALA A 202 12.84 -15.56 -12.45
C ALA A 202 11.42 -15.05 -12.79
N VAL A 203 11.06 -14.97 -14.07
CA VAL A 203 9.72 -14.60 -14.54
C VAL A 203 8.67 -15.60 -14.08
N VAL A 204 8.95 -16.91 -14.16
CA VAL A 204 8.03 -17.97 -13.73
C VAL A 204 7.80 -17.89 -12.22
N LEU A 205 8.87 -17.81 -11.43
CA LEU A 205 8.78 -17.69 -9.97
C LEU A 205 8.06 -16.39 -9.55
N HIS A 206 8.38 -15.27 -10.20
CA HIS A 206 7.70 -14.01 -9.94
C HIS A 206 6.21 -14.07 -10.31
N SER A 207 5.86 -14.70 -11.43
CA SER A 207 4.45 -14.88 -11.83
C SER A 207 3.70 -15.74 -10.81
N ALA A 208 4.31 -16.83 -10.34
CA ALA A 208 3.74 -17.65 -9.27
C ALA A 208 3.51 -16.82 -8.00
N TYR A 209 4.50 -16.02 -7.56
CA TYR A 209 4.33 -15.11 -6.43
C TYR A 209 3.15 -14.14 -6.65
N MET A 210 3.08 -13.48 -7.80
CA MET A 210 1.98 -12.55 -8.10
C MET A 210 0.61 -13.25 -8.15
N ILE A 211 0.54 -14.49 -8.62
CA ILE A 211 -0.70 -15.26 -8.70
C ILE A 211 -1.18 -15.67 -7.30
N PHE A 212 -0.30 -16.28 -6.50
CA PHE A 212 -0.69 -16.94 -5.25
C PHE A 212 -0.59 -16.04 -4.01
N ALA A 213 0.40 -15.14 -3.92
CA ALA A 213 0.61 -14.31 -2.74
C ALA A 213 -0.08 -12.94 -2.80
N VAL A 214 -0.41 -12.46 -4.00
CA VAL A 214 -1.06 -11.15 -4.19
C VAL A 214 -2.55 -11.36 -4.48
N GLY A 215 -3.38 -11.19 -3.45
CA GLY A 215 -4.81 -11.50 -3.50
C GLY A 215 -5.72 -10.46 -2.85
N LYS A 216 -7.01 -10.52 -3.19
CA LYS A 216 -8.07 -9.64 -2.65
C LYS A 216 -8.24 -9.79 -1.14
N GLN A 217 -8.10 -11.02 -0.62
CA GLN A 217 -8.22 -11.31 0.80
C GLN A 217 -7.18 -10.56 1.64
N ALA A 218 -5.90 -10.60 1.23
CA ALA A 218 -4.83 -9.87 1.92
C ALA A 218 -5.08 -8.34 1.96
N VAL A 219 -5.75 -7.78 0.94
CA VAL A 219 -6.14 -6.36 0.94
C VAL A 219 -7.28 -6.10 1.94
N ARG A 220 -8.27 -6.99 2.01
CA ARG A 220 -9.39 -6.88 2.97
C ARG A 220 -8.91 -7.02 4.42
N GLU A 221 -8.02 -7.98 4.69
CA GLU A 221 -7.42 -8.16 6.02
C GLU A 221 -6.62 -6.92 6.42
N ALA A 222 -5.74 -6.41 5.56
CA ALA A 222 -4.99 -5.18 5.84
C ALA A 222 -5.91 -3.95 6.02
N SER A 223 -7.00 -3.87 5.25
CA SER A 223 -8.03 -2.84 5.43
C SER A 223 -8.69 -2.94 6.80
N ARG A 224 -9.02 -4.16 7.24
CA ARG A 224 -9.65 -4.42 8.54
C ARG A 224 -8.70 -4.04 9.68
N SER A 225 -7.44 -4.44 9.63
CA SER A 225 -6.42 -4.07 10.62
C SER A 225 -6.24 -2.55 10.72
N TYR A 226 -6.19 -1.86 9.57
CA TYR A 226 -6.20 -0.40 9.52
C TYR A 226 -7.45 0.20 10.17
N GLY A 227 -8.64 -0.34 9.87
CA GLY A 227 -9.91 0.09 10.45
C GLY A 227 -9.94 -0.06 11.98
N VAL A 228 -9.48 -1.20 12.49
CA VAL A 228 -9.36 -1.45 13.94
C VAL A 228 -8.48 -0.40 14.60
N GLN A 229 -7.29 -0.13 14.04
CA GLN A 229 -6.39 0.89 14.59
C GLN A 229 -6.93 2.31 14.45
N LEU A 230 -7.72 2.59 13.41
CA LEU A 230 -8.35 3.89 13.23
C LEU A 230 -9.37 4.13 14.35
N ILE A 231 -10.20 3.15 14.65
CA ILE A 231 -11.18 3.22 15.74
C ILE A 231 -10.45 3.29 17.09
N ALA A 232 -9.44 2.46 17.33
CA ALA A 232 -8.66 2.46 18.57
C ALA A 232 -7.91 3.78 18.83
N SER A 233 -7.67 4.59 17.78
CA SER A 233 -7.08 5.92 17.93
C SER A 233 -7.95 6.87 18.76
N CYS A 234 -9.25 6.56 18.94
CA CYS A 234 -10.11 7.23 19.91
C CYS A 234 -9.51 7.26 21.32
N GLU A 235 -8.81 6.21 21.78
CA GLU A 235 -8.18 6.20 23.12
C GLU A 235 -7.14 7.30 23.26
N THR A 236 -6.33 7.48 22.22
CA THR A 236 -5.28 8.50 22.21
C THR A 236 -5.87 9.92 22.12
N LEU A 237 -7.07 10.06 21.55
CA LEU A 237 -7.80 11.32 21.45
C LEU A 237 -8.62 11.64 22.71
N LEU A 238 -9.03 10.61 23.45
CA LEU A 238 -9.69 10.71 24.76
C LEU A 238 -8.72 11.05 25.89
N ALA A 239 -7.46 10.60 25.78
CA ALA A 239 -6.46 10.84 26.80
C ALA A 239 -6.21 12.35 27.01
N PRO A 240 -6.18 12.84 28.26
CA PRO A 240 -5.85 14.23 28.54
C PRO A 240 -4.43 14.55 28.06
N PRO A 241 -4.15 15.80 27.64
CA PRO A 241 -2.82 16.20 27.20
C PRO A 241 -1.80 15.92 28.31
N ARG A 242 -0.75 15.14 28.01
CA ARG A 242 0.35 14.90 28.96
C ARG A 242 0.96 16.26 29.33
N ARG A 243 0.89 16.63 30.61
CA ARG A 243 1.62 17.79 31.14
C ARG A 243 3.11 17.55 30.92
N SER A 244 3.76 18.41 30.14
CA SER A 244 5.22 18.40 29.99
C SER A 244 5.85 18.69 31.36
N SER A 245 6.63 17.76 31.89
CA SER A 245 7.40 17.97 33.13
C SER A 245 8.32 19.19 32.97
N PRO A 246 8.43 20.08 33.98
CA PRO A 246 9.33 21.22 33.90
C PRO A 246 10.75 20.73 33.73
N ASN A 247 11.43 21.23 32.70
CA ASN A 247 12.82 20.95 32.42
C ASN A 247 13.65 21.34 33.65
N LYS A 248 14.25 20.37 34.36
CA LYS A 248 15.22 20.64 35.41
C LYS A 248 16.40 21.33 34.74
N LYS A 249 16.48 22.66 34.88
CA LYS A 249 17.69 23.41 34.60
C LYS A 249 18.76 22.87 35.56
N SER A 250 19.77 22.17 35.04
CA SER A 250 20.98 21.89 35.80
C SER A 250 21.75 23.20 35.94
N THR A 251 21.78 23.73 37.16
CA THR A 251 22.85 24.59 37.65
C THR A 251 24.16 23.81 37.72
#